data_AF-A0A955XDP2-F1
#
_entry.id   AF-A0A955XDP2-F1
#
_cell.length_a   1.000
_cell.length_b   1.000
_cell.length_c   1.000
_cell.angle_alpha   90.00
_cell.angle_beta   90.00
_cell.angle_gamma   90.00
#
_symmetry.space_group_name_H-M   'P 1'
#
loop_
_entity.id
_entity.type
_entity.pdbx_description
1 polymer ?
#
loop_
_entity_poly.entity_id
_entity_poly.type
_entity_poly.pdbx_seq_one_letter_code
_entity_poly.pdbx_strand_id
1 'polypeptide(L)'
;MEQLNAALEQHSYAEILDRATDVPSTERTDGWRDAVTKSAAEVLRAMKPTEKSPLFVVNRATELAVRFRFIESRPEFVAARGEVIVAALRRCWDADDQRCLRALDAHTQSLSGKAALDAAKVLQRGGVPWGAMSYIERAVASERTLCTNALVRTVTLSALTTPADQPVAASARRVAFELCWDALMPATKEGMVGASDAYLQNCCKAMRDKGALSGLQDEICLDEDL
;
A
#
# COMPACT_ATOMS: atom_id res chain seq x y z
N MET A 1 0.58 -36.41 -1.01
CA MET A 1 0.12 -35.64 0.18
C MET A 1 0.92 -35.96 1.43
N GLU A 2 1.10 -37.23 1.80
CA GLU A 2 1.85 -37.63 3.02
C GLU A 2 3.27 -37.05 3.10
N GLN A 3 4.03 -37.11 1.99
CA GLN A 3 5.38 -36.53 1.92
C GLN A 3 5.41 -35.00 2.06
N LEU A 4 4.34 -34.32 1.63
CA LEU A 4 4.23 -32.86 1.70
C LEU A 4 3.91 -32.43 3.15
N ASN A 5 3.09 -33.23 3.85
CA ASN A 5 2.81 -33.05 5.27
C ASN A 5 4.04 -33.32 6.14
N ALA A 6 4.80 -34.39 5.85
CA ALA A 6 6.04 -34.68 6.56
C ALA A 6 7.09 -33.56 6.38
N ALA A 7 7.21 -33.00 5.17
CA ALA A 7 8.10 -31.86 4.93
C ALA A 7 7.64 -30.58 5.66
N LEU A 8 6.33 -30.39 5.85
CA LEU A 8 5.79 -29.27 6.64
C LEU A 8 6.17 -29.38 8.12
N GLU A 9 6.14 -30.59 8.67
CA GLU A 9 6.58 -30.88 10.04
C GLU A 9 8.08 -30.66 10.24
N GLN A 10 8.87 -30.87 9.19
CA GLN A 10 10.32 -30.64 9.19
C GLN A 10 10.71 -29.19 8.85
N HIS A 11 9.74 -28.31 8.60
CA HIS A 11 9.97 -26.92 8.18
C HIS A 11 10.81 -26.77 6.89
N SER A 12 10.82 -27.80 6.03
CA SER A 12 11.54 -27.81 4.76
C SER A 12 10.76 -27.06 3.66
N TYR A 13 10.42 -25.80 3.92
CA TYR A 13 9.50 -25.02 3.07
C TYR A 13 9.95 -24.84 1.62
N ALA A 14 11.26 -24.68 1.38
CA ALA A 14 11.79 -24.59 0.02
C ALA A 14 11.57 -25.89 -0.77
N GLU A 15 11.83 -27.05 -0.14
CA GLU A 15 11.63 -28.36 -0.75
C GLU A 15 10.15 -28.60 -1.08
N ILE A 16 9.24 -28.19 -0.20
CA ILE A 16 7.80 -28.28 -0.45
C ILE A 16 7.43 -27.52 -1.73
N LEU A 17 7.93 -26.30 -1.92
CA LEU A 17 7.64 -25.51 -3.10
C LEU A 17 8.24 -26.11 -4.38
N ASP A 18 9.40 -26.72 -4.29
CA ASP A 18 10.04 -27.39 -5.43
C ASP A 18 9.24 -28.61 -5.89
N ARG A 19 8.76 -29.41 -4.93
CA ARG A 19 8.00 -30.65 -5.18
C ARG A 19 6.51 -30.44 -5.38
N ALA A 20 5.98 -29.26 -5.02
CA ALA A 20 4.55 -28.96 -5.14
C ALA A 20 4.03 -29.07 -6.59
N THR A 21 4.89 -28.83 -7.59
CA THR A 21 4.54 -28.97 -9.00
C THR A 21 4.44 -30.41 -9.47
N ASP A 22 5.04 -31.36 -8.75
CA ASP A 22 5.02 -32.79 -9.08
C ASP A 22 3.65 -33.41 -8.78
N VAL A 23 2.85 -32.77 -7.93
CA VAL A 23 1.47 -33.18 -7.65
C VAL A 23 0.59 -32.87 -8.86
N PRO A 24 -0.04 -33.88 -9.49
CA PRO A 24 -0.95 -33.68 -10.62
C PRO A 24 -2.07 -32.70 -10.28
N SER A 25 -2.51 -31.89 -11.25
CA SER A 25 -3.56 -30.88 -11.00
C SER A 25 -4.85 -31.48 -10.44
N THR A 26 -5.19 -32.72 -10.80
CA THR A 26 -6.35 -33.48 -10.33
C THR A 26 -6.25 -33.92 -8.87
N GLU A 27 -5.05 -33.93 -8.28
CA GLU A 27 -4.79 -34.35 -6.90
C GLU A 27 -4.55 -33.17 -5.93
N ARG A 28 -4.59 -31.93 -6.44
CA ARG A 28 -4.35 -30.72 -5.65
C ARG A 28 -5.57 -30.36 -4.82
N THR A 29 -5.57 -30.86 -3.59
CA THR A 29 -6.59 -30.58 -2.56
C THR A 29 -6.39 -29.21 -1.90
N ASP A 30 -7.34 -28.80 -1.05
CA ASP A 30 -7.18 -27.61 -0.21
C ASP A 30 -5.99 -27.73 0.75
N GLY A 31 -5.75 -28.93 1.30
CA GLY A 31 -4.57 -29.18 2.13
C GLY A 31 -3.25 -28.96 1.38
N TRP A 32 -3.19 -29.29 0.08
CA TRP A 32 -2.04 -28.95 -0.76
C TRP A 32 -1.91 -27.43 -0.95
N ARG A 33 -3.02 -26.73 -1.18
CA ARG A 33 -3.01 -25.26 -1.33
C ARG A 33 -2.54 -24.58 -0.05
N ASP A 34 -2.97 -25.05 1.11
CA ASP A 34 -2.56 -24.53 2.41
C ASP A 34 -1.06 -24.75 2.65
N ALA A 35 -0.56 -25.96 2.36
CA ALA A 35 0.85 -26.27 2.48
C ALA A 35 1.74 -25.39 1.59
N VAL A 36 1.35 -25.19 0.32
CA VAL A 36 2.06 -24.31 -0.62
C VAL A 36 2.00 -22.85 -0.17
N THR A 37 0.84 -22.39 0.30
CA THR A 37 0.66 -21.02 0.82
C THR A 37 1.59 -20.75 1.99
N LYS A 38 1.55 -21.63 3.00
CA LYS A 38 2.38 -21.53 4.20
C LYS A 38 3.86 -21.57 3.85
N SER A 39 4.26 -22.52 3.01
CA SER A 39 5.67 -22.66 2.59
C SER A 39 6.17 -21.44 1.82
N ALA A 40 5.34 -20.88 0.92
CA ALA A 40 5.67 -19.66 0.19
C ALA A 40 5.84 -18.46 1.14
N ALA A 41 4.95 -18.31 2.12
CA ALA A 41 5.03 -17.25 3.11
C ALA A 41 6.30 -17.38 3.97
N GLU A 42 6.60 -18.57 4.48
CA GLU A 42 7.76 -18.82 5.34
C GLU A 42 9.08 -18.67 4.59
N VAL A 43 9.16 -19.09 3.32
CA VAL A 43 10.33 -18.82 2.47
C VAL A 43 10.56 -17.32 2.33
N LEU A 44 9.51 -16.53 2.09
CA LEU A 44 9.66 -15.07 2.01
C LEU A 44 10.11 -14.45 3.34
N ARG A 45 9.55 -14.89 4.47
CA ARG A 45 9.94 -14.40 5.81
C ARG A 45 11.37 -14.72 6.20
N ALA A 46 11.89 -15.85 5.73
CA ALA A 46 13.29 -16.22 5.94
C ALA A 46 14.27 -15.36 5.12
N MET A 47 13.80 -14.73 4.03
CA MET A 47 14.63 -13.90 3.17
C MET A 47 14.76 -12.48 3.72
N LYS A 48 15.94 -11.87 3.50
CA LYS A 48 16.22 -10.49 3.90
C LYS A 48 16.76 -9.70 2.71
N PRO A 49 16.20 -8.52 2.38
CA PRO A 49 16.77 -7.67 1.35
C PRO A 49 18.20 -7.27 1.75
N THR A 50 19.11 -7.30 0.76
CA THR A 50 20.51 -6.88 0.94
C THR A 50 20.73 -5.51 0.32
N GLU A 51 21.80 -4.81 0.73
CA GLU A 51 22.16 -3.51 0.16
C GLU A 51 22.36 -3.58 -1.36
N LYS A 52 22.97 -4.65 -1.86
CA LYS A 52 23.27 -4.83 -3.29
C LYS A 52 22.06 -5.28 -4.11
N SER A 53 21.02 -5.82 -3.47
CA SER A 53 19.87 -6.37 -4.17
C SER A 53 18.60 -6.27 -3.32
N PRO A 54 18.12 -5.08 -2.99
CA PRO A 54 16.91 -4.96 -2.16
C PRO A 54 15.67 -5.58 -2.81
N LEU A 55 15.64 -5.66 -4.16
CA LEU A 55 14.50 -6.18 -4.92
C LEU A 55 14.46 -7.72 -5.04
N PHE A 56 15.51 -8.48 -4.72
CA PHE A 56 15.48 -9.94 -4.95
C PHE A 56 14.35 -10.65 -4.18
N VAL A 57 14.03 -10.18 -2.98
CA VAL A 57 12.94 -10.73 -2.16
C VAL A 57 11.57 -10.45 -2.77
N VAL A 58 11.40 -9.31 -3.44
CA VAL A 58 10.17 -8.92 -4.12
C VAL A 58 10.01 -9.67 -5.44
N ASN A 59 11.11 -9.86 -6.17
CA ASN A 59 11.14 -10.73 -7.35
C ASN A 59 10.76 -12.16 -6.97
N ARG A 60 11.28 -12.68 -5.86
CA ARG A 60 10.91 -14.01 -5.37
C ARG A 60 9.42 -14.12 -5.02
N ALA A 61 8.85 -13.10 -4.37
CA ALA A 61 7.41 -13.08 -4.10
C ALA A 61 6.59 -13.08 -5.40
N THR A 62 7.05 -12.35 -6.42
CA THR A 62 6.41 -12.32 -7.74
C THR A 62 6.50 -13.66 -8.45
N GLU A 63 7.66 -14.31 -8.45
CA GLU A 63 7.86 -15.66 -8.99
C GLU A 63 6.93 -16.69 -8.34
N LEU A 64 6.80 -16.65 -7.01
CA LEU A 64 5.92 -17.56 -6.28
C LEU A 64 4.45 -17.32 -6.64
N ALA A 65 4.01 -16.07 -6.73
CA ALA A 65 2.65 -15.72 -7.15
C ALA A 65 2.37 -16.14 -8.60
N VAL A 66 3.34 -16.05 -9.50
CA VAL A 66 3.21 -16.54 -10.89
C VAL A 66 3.15 -18.07 -10.93
N ARG A 67 4.05 -18.75 -10.21
CA ARG A 67 4.12 -20.23 -10.17
C ARG A 67 2.87 -20.84 -9.54
N PHE A 68 2.31 -20.22 -8.51
CA PHE A 68 1.17 -20.71 -7.75
C PHE A 68 0.07 -19.66 -7.66
N ARG A 69 -0.51 -19.24 -8.78
CA ARG A 69 -1.49 -18.12 -8.89
C ARG A 69 -2.55 -18.04 -7.79
N PHE A 70 -3.03 -19.17 -7.25
CA PHE A 70 -4.02 -19.17 -6.17
C PHE A 70 -3.52 -18.56 -4.85
N ILE A 71 -2.20 -18.46 -4.61
CA ILE A 71 -1.65 -17.89 -3.36
C ILE A 71 -1.76 -16.37 -3.32
N GLU A 72 -1.97 -15.70 -4.46
CA GLU A 72 -1.96 -14.24 -4.57
C GLU A 72 -3.04 -13.58 -3.70
N SER A 73 -4.16 -14.25 -3.47
CA SER A 73 -5.25 -13.79 -2.60
C SER A 73 -5.24 -14.40 -1.20
N ARG A 74 -4.28 -15.29 -0.88
CA ARG A 74 -4.23 -15.96 0.42
C ARG A 74 -3.64 -15.02 1.47
N PRO A 75 -4.36 -14.73 2.57
CA PRO A 75 -3.96 -13.72 3.56
C PRO A 75 -2.54 -13.91 4.11
N GLU A 76 -2.14 -15.16 4.36
CA GLU A 76 -0.80 -15.48 4.89
C GLU A 76 0.32 -15.10 3.92
N PHE A 77 0.15 -15.40 2.62
CA PHE A 77 1.11 -15.02 1.59
C PHE A 77 1.10 -13.52 1.33
N VAL A 78 -0.08 -12.88 1.29
CA VAL A 78 -0.20 -11.42 1.16
C VAL A 78 0.52 -10.70 2.31
N ALA A 79 0.40 -11.20 3.53
CA ALA A 79 1.11 -10.66 4.69
C ALA A 79 2.63 -10.78 4.54
N ALA A 80 3.15 -11.98 4.24
CA ALA A 80 4.58 -12.20 4.05
C ALA A 80 5.16 -11.38 2.88
N ARG A 81 4.42 -11.29 1.76
CA ARG A 81 4.75 -10.42 0.63
C ARG A 81 4.84 -8.95 1.06
N GLY A 82 3.88 -8.48 1.85
CA GLY A 82 3.87 -7.13 2.40
C GLY A 82 5.09 -6.85 3.29
N GLU A 83 5.45 -7.79 4.18
CA GLU A 83 6.63 -7.69 5.05
C GLU A 83 7.93 -7.51 4.24
N VAL A 84 8.14 -8.34 3.21
CA VAL A 84 9.37 -8.25 2.40
C VAL A 84 9.41 -7.00 1.51
N ILE A 85 8.26 -6.52 0.99
CA ILE A 85 8.19 -5.26 0.24
C ILE A 85 8.52 -4.07 1.16
N VAL A 86 7.96 -4.02 2.37
CA VAL A 86 8.25 -2.94 3.34
C VAL A 86 9.73 -2.98 3.75
N ALA A 87 10.30 -4.18 3.95
CA ALA A 87 11.71 -4.33 4.25
C ALA A 87 12.61 -3.85 3.08
N ALA A 88 12.26 -4.20 1.85
CA ALA A 88 12.97 -3.74 0.65
C ALA A 88 12.87 -2.21 0.51
N LEU A 89 11.69 -1.64 0.73
CA LEU A 89 11.44 -0.20 0.70
C LEU A 89 12.32 0.54 1.70
N ARG A 90 12.41 0.03 2.94
CA ARG A 90 13.30 0.59 3.95
C ARG A 90 14.76 0.59 3.51
N ARG A 91 15.23 -0.53 2.93
CA ARG A 91 16.62 -0.60 2.42
C ARG A 91 16.88 0.39 1.30
N CYS A 92 15.96 0.54 0.36
CA CYS A 92 16.10 1.49 -0.74
C CYS A 92 16.03 2.94 -0.27
N TRP A 93 15.19 3.19 0.74
CA TRP A 93 15.11 4.47 1.42
C TRP A 93 16.43 4.82 2.12
N ASP A 94 16.96 3.91 2.95
CA ASP A 94 18.20 4.14 3.70
C ASP A 94 19.43 4.33 2.79
N ALA A 95 19.38 3.80 1.56
CA ALA A 95 20.40 3.95 0.54
C ALA A 95 20.19 5.15 -0.40
N ASP A 96 19.12 5.93 -0.23
CA ASP A 96 18.67 6.99 -1.16
C ASP A 96 18.60 6.53 -2.64
N ASP A 97 18.20 5.27 -2.86
CA ASP A 97 18.08 4.70 -4.20
C ASP A 97 16.70 4.98 -4.78
N GLN A 98 16.56 6.14 -5.42
CA GLN A 98 15.34 6.58 -6.10
C GLN A 98 14.88 5.62 -7.21
N ARG A 99 15.79 4.86 -7.83
CA ARG A 99 15.42 3.87 -8.85
C ARG A 99 14.77 2.66 -8.20
N CYS A 100 15.32 2.18 -7.08
CA CYS A 100 14.69 1.13 -6.33
C CYS A 100 13.33 1.55 -5.75
N LEU A 101 13.22 2.76 -5.18
CA LEU A 101 11.95 3.27 -4.65
C LEU A 101 10.85 3.28 -5.72
N ARG A 102 11.17 3.75 -6.94
CA ARG A 102 10.23 3.70 -8.08
C ARG A 102 9.85 2.28 -8.49
N ALA A 103 10.79 1.34 -8.45
CA ALA A 103 10.49 -0.06 -8.77
C ALA A 103 9.53 -0.69 -7.76
N LEU A 104 9.61 -0.30 -6.48
CA LEU A 104 8.73 -0.80 -5.42
C LEU A 104 7.31 -0.23 -5.50
N ASP A 105 7.13 0.98 -6.04
CA ASP A 105 5.80 1.58 -6.19
C ASP A 105 4.88 0.76 -7.12
N ALA A 106 5.46 0.05 -8.09
CA ALA A 106 4.71 -0.90 -8.93
C ALA A 106 4.05 -2.05 -8.13
N HIS A 107 4.50 -2.30 -6.91
CA HIS A 107 3.96 -3.33 -6.03
C HIS A 107 2.94 -2.81 -5.01
N THR A 108 2.69 -1.50 -4.96
CA THR A 108 1.77 -0.87 -3.98
C THR A 108 0.40 -1.53 -3.99
N GLN A 109 -0.16 -1.83 -5.17
CA GLN A 109 -1.50 -2.46 -5.29
C GLN A 109 -1.59 -3.89 -4.71
N SER A 110 -0.46 -4.56 -4.50
CA SER A 110 -0.42 -5.91 -3.92
C SER A 110 -0.35 -5.94 -2.39
N LEU A 111 -0.20 -4.78 -1.74
CA LEU A 111 -0.05 -4.69 -0.29
C LEU A 111 -1.40 -4.82 0.42
N SER A 112 -1.40 -5.41 1.62
CA SER A 112 -2.53 -5.28 2.55
C SER A 112 -2.63 -3.87 3.11
N GLY A 113 -3.76 -3.53 3.75
CA GLY A 113 -3.98 -2.23 4.39
C GLY A 113 -2.85 -1.86 5.36
N LYS A 114 -2.56 -2.79 6.29
CA LYS A 114 -1.45 -2.66 7.24
C LYS A 114 -0.08 -2.50 6.56
N ALA A 115 0.24 -3.33 5.57
CA ALA A 115 1.55 -3.27 4.92
C ALA A 115 1.74 -1.97 4.12
N ALA A 116 0.69 -1.48 3.46
CA ALA A 116 0.72 -0.19 2.78
C ALA A 116 0.90 0.97 3.77
N LEU A 117 0.24 0.93 4.93
CA LEU A 117 0.45 1.92 5.98
C LEU A 117 1.88 1.88 6.56
N ASP A 118 2.44 0.68 6.74
CA ASP A 118 3.82 0.51 7.21
C ASP A 118 4.84 1.02 6.17
N ALA A 119 4.57 0.82 4.87
CA ALA A 119 5.36 1.41 3.79
C ALA A 119 5.28 2.95 3.77
N ALA A 120 4.09 3.53 3.96
CA ALA A 120 3.91 4.97 4.06
C ALA A 120 4.75 5.58 5.20
N LYS A 121 4.83 4.91 6.36
CA LYS A 121 5.69 5.34 7.49
C LYS A 121 7.18 5.35 7.15
N VAL A 122 7.64 4.50 6.23
CA VAL A 122 9.04 4.53 5.77
C VAL A 122 9.29 5.82 5.01
N LEU A 123 8.44 6.12 4.02
CA LEU A 123 8.60 7.26 3.11
C LEU A 123 8.38 8.61 3.78
N GLN A 124 7.52 8.68 4.80
CA GLN A 124 7.27 9.92 5.56
C GLN A 124 8.55 10.51 6.16
N ARG A 125 9.57 9.69 6.45
CA ARG A 125 10.84 10.14 7.04
C ARG A 125 11.66 11.07 6.13
N GLY A 126 11.33 11.14 4.85
CA GLY A 126 12.08 11.89 3.85
C GLY A 126 11.79 13.37 3.68
N GLY A 127 10.91 13.94 4.51
CA GLY A 127 10.61 15.37 4.42
C GLY A 127 9.77 15.77 3.21
N VAL A 128 9.27 14.82 2.43
CA VAL A 128 8.26 15.03 1.37
C VAL A 128 6.96 14.33 1.82
N PRO A 129 6.09 14.99 2.61
CA PRO A 129 5.01 14.30 3.29
C PRO A 129 4.00 13.65 2.32
N TRP A 130 3.83 14.21 1.12
CA TRP A 130 2.97 13.67 0.08
C TRP A 130 3.56 12.46 -0.68
N GLY A 131 4.86 12.17 -0.54
CA GLY A 131 5.52 11.06 -1.25
C GLY A 131 4.99 9.66 -0.87
N ALA A 132 4.24 9.57 0.23
CA ALA A 132 3.61 8.35 0.71
C ALA A 132 2.15 8.17 0.24
N MET A 133 1.61 9.07 -0.58
CA MET A 133 0.16 9.12 -0.86
C MET A 133 -0.38 7.87 -1.55
N SER A 134 0.34 7.28 -2.51
CA SER A 134 -0.09 6.04 -3.19
C SER A 134 -0.27 4.89 -2.19
N TYR A 135 0.61 4.80 -1.19
CA TYR A 135 0.52 3.82 -0.10
C TYR A 135 -0.63 4.13 0.87
N ILE A 136 -0.89 5.41 1.17
CA ILE A 136 -2.04 5.80 1.99
C ILE A 136 -3.36 5.45 1.31
N GLU A 137 -3.49 5.77 0.01
CA GLU A 137 -4.67 5.41 -0.77
C GLU A 137 -4.90 3.90 -0.76
N ARG A 138 -3.85 3.11 -1.00
CA ARG A 138 -3.94 1.65 -0.93
C ARG A 138 -4.35 1.16 0.46
N ALA A 139 -3.80 1.76 1.52
CA ALA A 139 -4.07 1.38 2.90
C ALA A 139 -5.58 1.50 3.20
N VAL A 140 -6.16 2.68 2.97
CA VAL A 140 -7.57 2.96 3.28
C VAL A 140 -8.54 2.31 2.31
N ALA A 141 -8.14 2.08 1.06
CA ALA A 141 -8.94 1.32 0.10
C ALA A 141 -9.07 -0.16 0.52
N SER A 142 -8.05 -0.71 1.19
CA SER A 142 -8.07 -2.07 1.70
C SER A 142 -8.74 -2.19 3.07
N GLU A 143 -8.63 -1.15 3.91
CA GLU A 143 -9.10 -1.17 5.29
C GLU A 143 -9.59 0.22 5.74
N ARG A 144 -10.90 0.43 5.69
CA ARG A 144 -11.56 1.73 5.97
C ARG A 144 -11.34 2.25 7.39
N THR A 145 -11.14 1.35 8.35
CA THR A 145 -10.86 1.72 9.76
C THR A 145 -9.57 2.53 9.90
N LEU A 146 -8.66 2.47 8.91
CA LEU A 146 -7.44 3.26 8.89
C LEU A 146 -7.67 4.76 8.60
N CYS A 147 -8.86 5.18 8.19
CA CYS A 147 -9.16 6.58 7.91
C CYS A 147 -8.95 7.53 9.10
N THR A 148 -9.03 7.03 10.34
CA THR A 148 -8.77 7.81 11.57
C THR A 148 -7.29 7.85 11.95
N ASN A 149 -6.42 7.18 11.20
CA ASN A 149 -4.99 7.16 11.47
C ASN A 149 -4.36 8.54 11.22
N ALA A 150 -3.56 9.01 12.18
CA ALA A 150 -2.92 10.33 12.09
C ALA A 150 -2.03 10.48 10.85
N LEU A 151 -1.34 9.41 10.41
CA LEU A 151 -0.51 9.45 9.21
C LEU A 151 -1.35 9.62 7.95
N VAL A 152 -2.50 8.92 7.85
CA VAL A 152 -3.44 9.07 6.73
C VAL A 152 -3.86 10.54 6.62
N ARG A 153 -4.28 11.15 7.73
CA ARG A 153 -4.63 12.58 7.76
C ARG A 153 -3.46 13.46 7.31
N THR A 154 -2.30 13.34 7.94
CA THR A 154 -1.14 14.21 7.64
C THR A 154 -0.70 14.13 6.19
N VAL A 155 -0.55 12.91 5.66
CA VAL A 155 -0.12 12.69 4.27
C VAL A 155 -1.18 13.19 3.30
N THR A 156 -2.47 12.91 3.55
CA THR A 156 -3.55 13.34 2.66
C THR A 156 -3.67 14.86 2.61
N LEU A 157 -3.67 15.54 3.77
CA LEU A 157 -3.76 17.00 3.81
C LEU A 157 -2.55 17.67 3.15
N SER A 158 -1.34 17.13 3.33
CA SER A 158 -0.17 17.63 2.62
C SER A 158 -0.23 17.36 1.13
N ALA A 159 -0.79 16.24 0.69
CA ALA A 159 -0.91 15.93 -0.72
C ALA A 159 -1.98 16.80 -1.41
N LEU A 160 -2.99 17.28 -0.69
CA LEU A 160 -3.96 18.26 -1.20
C LEU A 160 -3.32 19.63 -1.52
N THR A 161 -2.12 19.95 -1.03
CA THR A 161 -1.43 21.21 -1.41
C THR A 161 -0.65 21.09 -2.72
N THR A 162 -0.67 19.94 -3.39
CA THR A 162 0.05 19.72 -4.65
C THR A 162 -0.79 20.17 -5.85
N PRO A 163 -0.18 20.57 -6.98
CA PRO A 163 -0.93 20.99 -8.17
C PRO A 163 -1.96 19.96 -8.62
N ALA A 164 -3.16 20.42 -8.99
CA ALA A 164 -4.34 19.56 -9.16
C ALA A 164 -4.21 18.51 -10.28
N ASP A 165 -3.33 18.76 -11.25
CA ASP A 165 -3.00 17.90 -12.38
C ASP A 165 -2.02 16.76 -12.02
N GLN A 166 -1.41 16.80 -10.83
CA GLN A 166 -0.50 15.75 -10.41
C GLN A 166 -1.26 14.49 -9.92
N PRO A 167 -0.73 13.27 -10.20
CA PRO A 167 -1.32 12.03 -9.72
C PRO A 167 -1.50 11.97 -8.20
N VAL A 168 -0.56 12.56 -7.46
CA VAL A 168 -0.60 12.62 -5.99
C VAL A 168 -1.80 13.43 -5.47
N ALA A 169 -2.17 14.52 -6.16
CA ALA A 169 -3.36 15.30 -5.83
C ALA A 169 -4.63 14.48 -6.10
N ALA A 170 -4.69 13.75 -7.22
CA ALA A 170 -5.81 12.86 -7.53
C ALA A 170 -6.02 11.77 -6.46
N SER A 171 -4.94 11.11 -6.04
CA SER A 171 -4.96 10.16 -4.92
C SER A 171 -5.44 10.81 -3.61
N ALA A 172 -4.96 12.01 -3.31
CA ALA A 172 -5.36 12.74 -2.11
C ALA A 172 -6.85 13.11 -2.11
N ARG A 173 -7.37 13.61 -3.23
CA ARG A 173 -8.80 13.91 -3.40
C ARG A 173 -9.66 12.66 -3.23
N ARG A 174 -9.26 11.55 -3.84
CA ARG A 174 -9.94 10.26 -3.67
C ARG A 174 -9.96 9.84 -2.21
N VAL A 175 -8.83 9.92 -1.51
CA VAL A 175 -8.77 9.60 -0.08
C VAL A 175 -9.66 10.52 0.75
N ALA A 176 -9.54 11.84 0.58
CA ALA A 176 -10.26 12.84 1.36
C ALA A 176 -11.78 12.83 1.13
N PHE A 177 -12.23 12.70 -0.13
CA PHE A 177 -13.62 12.99 -0.50
C PHE A 177 -14.46 11.77 -0.87
N GLU A 178 -13.83 10.64 -1.16
CA GLU A 178 -14.52 9.39 -1.48
C GLU A 178 -14.31 8.31 -0.42
N LEU A 179 -13.07 8.17 0.07
CA LEU A 179 -12.68 7.00 0.86
C LEU A 179 -12.77 7.23 2.38
N CYS A 180 -12.45 8.43 2.85
CA CYS A 180 -12.29 8.77 4.27
C CYS A 180 -13.01 10.07 4.65
N TRP A 181 -14.09 10.42 3.95
CA TRP A 181 -14.81 11.69 4.12
C TRP A 181 -15.12 12.01 5.58
N ASP A 182 -15.79 11.11 6.30
CA ASP A 182 -16.24 11.38 7.67
C ASP A 182 -15.07 11.67 8.63
N ALA A 183 -13.92 11.03 8.40
CA ALA A 183 -12.73 11.19 9.24
C ALA A 183 -11.90 12.43 8.87
N LEU A 184 -11.88 12.82 7.59
CA LEU A 184 -11.00 13.88 7.08
C LEU A 184 -11.70 15.22 6.89
N MET A 185 -13.03 15.24 6.70
CA MET A 185 -13.79 16.48 6.46
C MET A 185 -13.48 17.60 7.46
N PRO A 186 -13.46 17.37 8.79
CA PRO A 186 -13.21 18.48 9.73
C PRO A 186 -11.84 19.12 9.52
N ALA A 187 -10.80 18.30 9.31
CA ALA A 187 -9.44 18.78 9.12
C ALA A 187 -9.23 19.39 7.73
N THR A 188 -9.91 18.87 6.70
CA THR A 188 -9.92 19.50 5.37
C THR A 188 -10.58 20.86 5.41
N LYS A 189 -11.73 20.99 6.10
CA LYS A 189 -12.44 22.26 6.26
C LYS A 189 -11.60 23.30 6.99
N GLU A 190 -10.91 22.90 8.07
CA GLU A 190 -10.00 23.76 8.81
C GLU A 190 -8.83 24.24 7.93
N GLY A 191 -8.25 23.33 7.15
CA GLY A 191 -7.13 23.62 6.24
C GLY A 191 -7.44 24.58 5.10
N MET A 192 -8.71 24.89 4.82
CA MET A 192 -9.10 25.86 3.79
C MET A 192 -8.87 27.32 4.19
N VAL A 193 -8.71 27.62 5.49
CA VAL A 193 -8.49 29.00 5.95
C VAL A 193 -7.04 29.42 5.68
N GLY A 194 -6.84 30.37 4.77
CA GLY A 194 -5.50 30.81 4.36
C GLY A 194 -4.74 29.74 3.57
N ALA A 195 -5.47 28.85 2.91
CA ALA A 195 -4.90 27.78 2.11
C ALA A 195 -4.22 28.31 0.85
N SER A 196 -3.37 27.49 0.24
CA SER A 196 -2.83 27.77 -1.09
C SER A 196 -3.88 27.53 -2.17
N ASP A 197 -3.72 28.17 -3.33
CA ASP A 197 -4.58 27.99 -4.52
C ASP A 197 -4.70 26.50 -4.87
N ALA A 198 -3.58 25.76 -4.85
CA ALA A 198 -3.59 24.32 -5.12
C ALA A 198 -4.48 23.53 -4.13
N TYR A 199 -4.48 23.92 -2.85
CA TYR A 199 -5.37 23.32 -1.87
C TYR A 199 -6.84 23.64 -2.15
N LEU A 200 -7.14 24.89 -2.51
CA LEU A 200 -8.48 25.32 -2.88
C LEU A 200 -8.97 24.58 -4.14
N GLN A 201 -8.16 24.51 -5.20
CA GLN A 201 -8.44 23.75 -6.44
C GLN A 201 -8.78 22.29 -6.13
N ASN A 202 -8.07 21.69 -5.18
CA ASN A 202 -8.27 20.29 -4.82
C ASN A 202 -9.51 20.05 -3.93
N CYS A 203 -9.96 21.04 -3.16
CA CYS A 203 -10.99 20.85 -2.13
C CYS A 203 -12.34 21.49 -2.46
N CYS A 204 -12.34 22.68 -3.08
CA CYS A 204 -13.52 23.53 -3.20
C CYS A 204 -14.72 22.82 -3.82
N LYS A 205 -14.55 22.20 -4.99
CA LYS A 205 -15.63 21.49 -5.66
C LYS A 205 -16.26 20.40 -4.77
N ALA A 206 -15.42 19.52 -4.21
CA ALA A 206 -15.91 18.39 -3.42
C ALA A 206 -16.59 18.84 -2.11
N MET A 207 -16.06 19.88 -1.47
CA MET A 207 -16.64 20.42 -0.24
C MET A 207 -17.97 21.13 -0.49
N ARG A 208 -18.10 21.84 -1.63
CA ARG A 208 -19.35 22.48 -2.07
C ARG A 208 -20.43 21.45 -2.43
N ASP A 209 -20.07 20.47 -3.26
CA ASP A 209 -20.97 19.38 -3.67
C ASP A 209 -21.53 18.61 -2.46
N LYS A 210 -20.79 18.57 -1.35
CA LYS A 210 -21.18 17.92 -0.08
C LYS A 210 -21.81 18.87 0.95
N GLY A 211 -21.97 20.16 0.64
CA GLY A 211 -22.55 21.15 1.55
C GLY A 211 -21.74 21.36 2.84
N ALA A 212 -20.42 21.18 2.78
CA ALA A 212 -19.55 21.19 3.95
C ALA A 212 -18.96 22.57 4.29
N LEU A 213 -19.07 23.54 3.39
CA LEU A 213 -18.48 24.87 3.56
C LEU A 213 -19.33 25.79 4.43
N SER A 214 -18.68 26.72 5.15
CA SER A 214 -19.35 27.91 5.67
C SER A 214 -19.56 28.96 4.56
N GLY A 215 -20.36 30.00 4.82
CA GLY A 215 -20.59 31.07 3.83
C GLY A 215 -19.30 31.69 3.30
N LEU A 216 -18.39 32.11 4.20
CA LEU A 216 -17.10 32.69 3.80
C LEU A 216 -16.23 31.71 2.99
N GLN A 217 -16.27 30.41 3.32
CA GLN A 217 -15.49 29.40 2.59
C GLN A 217 -16.09 29.12 1.21
N ASP A 218 -17.42 29.17 1.07
CA ASP A 218 -18.10 29.03 -0.23
C ASP A 218 -17.78 30.21 -1.14
N GLU A 219 -17.72 31.43 -0.59
CA GLU A 219 -17.29 32.65 -1.31
C GLU A 219 -15.84 32.54 -1.82
N ILE A 220 -14.90 32.10 -0.97
CA ILE A 220 -13.50 31.86 -1.39
C ILE A 220 -13.45 30.86 -2.55
N CYS A 221 -14.30 29.82 -2.53
CA CYS A 221 -14.38 28.81 -3.58
C CYS A 221 -15.18 29.25 -4.83
N LEU A 222 -15.73 30.46 -4.85
CA LEU A 222 -16.43 31.06 -5.98
C LEU A 222 -15.61 32.16 -6.66
N ASP A 223 -14.79 32.88 -5.88
CA ASP A 223 -14.00 34.02 -6.35
C ASP A 223 -12.74 33.64 -7.13
N GLU A 224 -12.24 32.42 -6.94
CA GLU A 224 -11.10 31.95 -7.71
C GLU A 224 -11.57 31.26 -8.99
N ASP A 225 -11.03 31.70 -10.14
CA ASP A 225 -11.07 30.99 -11.43
C ASP A 225 -10.27 29.66 -11.33
N LEU A 226 -10.67 28.77 -10.40
CA LEU A 226 -10.06 27.47 -10.06
C LEU A 226 -10.27 26.43 -11.16
#